data_AF-A0A2V7J336-F1
#
_entry.id   AF-A0A2V7J336-F1
#
_cell.length_a   1.000
_cell.length_b   1.000
_cell.length_c   1.000
_cell.angle_alpha   90.00
_cell.angle_beta   90.00
_cell.angle_gamma   90.00
#
_symmetry.space_group_name_H-M   'P 1'
#
loop_
_entity.id
_entity.type
_entity.pdbx_description
1 polymer ?
#
loop_
_entity_poly.entity_id
_entity_poly.type
_entity_poly.pdbx_seq_one_letter_code
_entity_poly.pdbx_strand_id
1 'polypeptide(L)'
;MRVNRQIRISPLRVIAPDGAQLGVLTVEEALAAAQERGLDLVEVAPLARPPVVKIMDYGKFKFEQAKAARAAKKKQHVIHLKEVKYRPGIDDHDFAFKTRHAREFLQDGNKVKVTMMYRGRQMAHIDLGREVLDRVAQELKDVAKIEQDPKLEGRNMSREDHMPKQKSKRALRKRVRLTGTGRLRRHRAYKSHLLTRKHPKRKRRLRKATLVSHADERRLKRLLMA
;
A
#
# COMPACT_ATOMS: atom_id res chain seq x y z
N MET A 1 -11.26 25.02 7.37
CA MET A 1 -10.99 25.29 8.79
C MET A 1 -11.21 26.78 8.98
N ARG A 2 -12.10 27.19 9.89
CA ARG A 2 -12.34 28.61 10.20
C ARG A 2 -11.42 29.03 11.35
N VAL A 3 -10.99 30.28 11.33
CA VAL A 3 -10.04 30.83 12.32
C VAL A 3 -10.52 32.19 12.82
N ASN A 4 -10.33 32.46 14.10
CA ASN A 4 -10.63 33.74 14.77
C ASN A 4 -12.05 34.23 14.43
N ARG A 5 -12.15 35.45 13.89
CA ARG A 5 -13.41 36.13 13.53
C ARG A 5 -14.22 35.45 12.41
N GLN A 6 -13.68 34.40 11.78
CA GLN A 6 -14.45 33.59 10.83
C GLN A 6 -15.43 32.65 11.56
N ILE A 7 -15.24 32.42 12.86
CA ILE A 7 -16.12 31.60 13.69
C ILE A 7 -17.26 32.50 14.18
N ARG A 8 -18.49 32.18 13.75
CA ARG A 8 -19.70 32.97 14.07
C ARG A 8 -20.72 32.22 14.92
N ILE A 9 -20.45 30.96 15.24
CA ILE A 9 -21.37 30.08 15.96
C ILE A 9 -21.03 30.14 17.44
N SER A 10 -22.04 30.34 18.28
CA SER A 10 -21.97 30.30 19.74
C SER A 10 -23.10 29.39 20.24
N PRO A 11 -22.92 28.61 21.32
CA PRO A 11 -21.74 28.49 22.16
C PRO A 11 -20.66 27.55 21.56
N LEU A 12 -19.42 27.69 22.03
CA LEU A 12 -18.25 26.94 21.57
C LEU A 12 -17.62 26.15 22.71
N ARG A 13 -17.11 24.94 22.43
CA ARG A 13 -16.26 24.22 23.38
C ARG A 13 -14.80 24.55 23.12
N VAL A 14 -14.13 25.18 24.09
CA VAL A 14 -12.78 25.73 23.94
C VAL A 14 -11.74 24.84 24.60
N ILE A 15 -10.66 24.56 23.87
CA ILE A 15 -9.49 23.82 24.35
C ILE A 15 -8.28 24.78 24.34
N ALA A 16 -7.61 24.88 25.48
CA ALA A 16 -6.38 25.66 25.65
C ALA A 16 -5.19 25.01 24.92
N PRO A 17 -4.08 25.75 24.67
CA PRO A 17 -2.93 25.24 23.91
C PRO A 17 -2.23 24.04 24.58
N ASP A 18 -2.22 24.01 25.91
CA ASP A 18 -1.73 22.91 26.76
C ASP A 18 -2.61 21.65 26.70
N GLY A 19 -3.82 21.77 26.15
CA GLY A 19 -4.82 20.70 26.07
C GLY A 19 -5.84 20.73 27.21
N ALA A 20 -5.79 21.71 28.12
CA ALA A 20 -6.81 21.88 29.14
C ALA A 20 -8.15 22.29 28.49
N GLN A 21 -9.26 21.78 29.03
CA GLN A 21 -10.59 22.17 28.57
C GLN A 21 -11.04 23.40 29.35
N LEU A 22 -11.23 24.52 28.64
CA LEU A 22 -11.76 25.76 29.23
C LEU A 22 -13.29 25.74 29.37
N GLY A 23 -13.93 24.67 28.88
CA GLY A 23 -15.37 24.47 28.97
C GLY A 23 -16.11 25.02 27.75
N VAL A 24 -17.38 25.37 27.95
CA VAL A 24 -18.25 25.94 26.92
C VAL A 24 -18.29 27.46 27.13
N LEU A 25 -17.75 28.20 26.16
CA LEU A 25 -17.62 29.66 26.20
C LEU A 25 -18.32 30.28 24.99
N THR A 26 -18.58 31.57 25.08
CA THR A 26 -19.01 32.38 23.94
C THR A 26 -17.84 32.62 22.98
N VAL A 27 -18.17 33.09 21.76
CA VAL A 27 -17.16 33.45 20.76
C VAL A 27 -16.23 34.57 21.27
N GLU A 28 -16.78 35.55 21.99
CA GLU A 28 -16.05 36.71 22.47
C GLU A 28 -15.04 36.33 23.56
N GLU A 29 -15.48 35.56 24.56
CA GLU A 29 -14.60 35.02 25.62
C GLU A 29 -13.51 34.14 25.04
N ALA A 30 -13.84 33.29 24.06
CA ALA A 30 -12.87 32.44 23.39
C ALA A 30 -11.84 33.23 22.58
N LEU A 31 -12.26 34.32 21.93
CA LEU A 31 -11.36 35.23 21.19
C LEU A 31 -10.46 36.01 22.15
N ALA A 32 -10.99 36.53 23.24
CA ALA A 32 -10.22 37.23 24.27
C ALA A 32 -9.14 36.30 24.87
N ALA A 33 -9.52 35.07 25.23
CA ALA A 33 -8.60 34.07 25.76
C ALA A 33 -7.51 33.63 24.77
N ALA A 34 -7.76 33.74 23.45
CA ALA A 34 -6.76 33.51 22.42
C ALA A 34 -5.81 34.72 22.27
N GLN A 35 -6.37 35.94 22.26
CA GLN A 35 -5.62 37.19 22.16
C GLN A 35 -4.70 37.45 23.35
N GLU A 36 -5.15 37.17 24.57
CA GLU A 36 -4.36 37.29 25.80
C GLU A 36 -3.09 36.43 25.77
N ARG A 37 -3.16 35.30 25.03
CA ARG A 37 -2.04 34.38 24.84
C ARG A 37 -1.26 34.64 23.55
N GLY A 38 -1.67 35.61 22.73
CA GLY A 38 -1.07 35.89 21.43
C GLY A 38 -1.21 34.75 20.41
N LEU A 39 -2.25 33.92 20.53
CA LEU A 39 -2.51 32.75 19.67
C LEU A 39 -3.82 32.92 18.89
N ASP A 40 -4.06 32.02 17.93
CA ASP A 40 -5.30 31.99 17.16
C ASP A 40 -6.33 31.03 17.74
N LEU A 41 -7.60 31.38 17.61
CA LEU A 41 -8.73 30.50 17.85
C LEU A 41 -9.03 29.70 16.57
N VAL A 42 -8.73 28.40 16.57
CA VAL A 42 -8.87 27.54 15.39
C VAL A 42 -9.98 26.52 15.59
N GLU A 43 -10.92 26.45 14.64
CA GLU A 43 -12.01 25.46 14.67
C GLU A 43 -11.52 24.08 14.21
N VAL A 44 -11.48 23.10 15.13
CA VAL A 44 -10.98 21.74 14.85
C VAL A 44 -12.12 20.78 14.48
N ALA A 45 -13.28 20.89 15.13
CA ALA A 45 -14.43 20.03 14.86
C ALA A 45 -15.72 20.88 14.69
N PRO A 46 -16.05 21.27 13.45
CA PRO A 46 -17.24 22.08 13.15
C PRO A 46 -18.55 21.32 13.32
N LEU A 47 -18.54 20.00 13.20
CA LEU A 47 -19.74 19.15 13.25
C LEU A 47 -20.19 18.79 14.68
N ALA A 48 -19.37 19.10 15.70
CA ALA A 48 -19.73 18.84 17.08
C ALA A 48 -20.78 19.85 17.59
N ARG A 49 -21.59 19.46 18.56
CA ARG A 49 -22.54 20.34 19.26
C ARG A 49 -22.21 20.39 20.75
N PRO A 50 -21.66 21.49 21.29
CA PRO A 50 -21.18 22.69 20.58
C PRO A 50 -19.89 22.44 19.75
N PRO A 51 -19.61 23.26 18.71
CA PRO A 51 -18.39 23.13 17.90
C PRO A 51 -17.13 23.22 18.75
N VAL A 52 -16.11 22.42 18.41
CA VAL A 52 -14.85 22.38 19.17
C VAL A 52 -13.82 23.29 18.53
N VAL A 53 -13.39 24.28 19.31
CA VAL A 53 -12.34 25.23 18.95
C VAL A 53 -11.14 24.99 19.86
N LYS A 54 -9.94 25.15 19.31
CA LYS A 54 -8.69 25.01 20.04
C LYS A 54 -7.83 26.24 19.81
N ILE A 55 -7.29 26.79 20.89
CA ILE A 55 -6.37 27.92 20.85
C ILE A 55 -4.99 27.37 20.46
N MET A 56 -4.47 27.77 19.29
CA MET A 56 -3.18 27.34 18.77
C MET A 56 -2.65 28.32 17.72
N ASP A 57 -1.35 28.28 17.43
CA ASP A 57 -0.78 28.99 16.29
C ASP A 57 -1.21 28.31 14.98
N TYR A 58 -2.07 28.99 14.20
CA TYR A 58 -2.59 28.45 12.95
C TYR A 58 -1.50 28.34 11.87
N GLY A 59 -0.56 29.29 11.84
CA GLY A 59 0.53 29.32 10.87
C GLY A 59 1.47 28.13 11.03
N LYS A 60 1.93 27.87 12.26
CA LYS A 60 2.76 26.71 12.59
C LYS A 60 2.04 25.39 12.30
N PHE A 61 0.77 25.28 12.69
CA PHE A 61 -0.03 24.08 12.43
C PHE A 61 -0.20 23.79 10.93
N LYS A 62 -0.46 24.82 10.12
CA LYS A 62 -0.56 24.68 8.65
C LYS A 62 0.77 24.23 8.04
N PHE A 63 1.89 24.77 8.53
CA PHE A 63 3.21 24.38 8.08
C PHE A 63 3.52 22.91 8.43
N GLU A 64 3.24 22.47 9.65
CA GLU A 64 3.43 21.09 10.08
C GLU A 64 2.56 20.12 9.29
N GLN A 65 1.28 20.45 9.08
CA GLN A 65 0.40 19.68 8.20
C GLN A 65 0.94 19.59 6.77
N ALA A 66 1.38 20.71 6.20
CA ALA A 66 1.93 20.73 4.85
C ALA A 66 3.21 19.89 4.75
N LYS A 67 4.09 19.96 5.76
CA LYS A 67 5.32 19.16 5.86
C LYS A 67 4.99 17.67 5.98
N ALA A 68 4.05 17.30 6.84
CA ALA A 68 3.58 15.92 7.00
C ALA A 68 2.93 15.39 5.71
N ALA A 69 2.09 16.18 5.05
CA ALA A 69 1.46 15.83 3.78
C ALA A 69 2.48 15.66 2.66
N ARG A 70 3.50 16.54 2.56
CA ARG A 70 4.61 16.40 1.61
C ARG A 70 5.45 15.15 1.89
N ALA A 71 5.75 14.87 3.15
CA ALA A 71 6.47 13.65 3.55
C ALA A 71 5.66 12.39 3.23
N ALA A 72 4.33 12.41 3.42
CA ALA A 72 3.44 11.32 3.05
C ALA A 72 3.40 11.11 1.53
N LYS A 73 3.26 12.19 0.75
CA LYS A 73 3.32 12.14 -0.73
C LYS A 73 4.65 11.58 -1.23
N LYS A 74 5.78 12.00 -0.65
CA LYS A 74 7.11 11.49 -1.03
C LYS A 74 7.28 10.00 -0.73
N LYS A 75 6.65 9.50 0.34
CA LYS A 75 6.66 8.08 0.72
C LYS A 75 5.69 7.22 -0.10
N GLN A 76 4.74 7.83 -0.79
CA GLN A 76 3.81 7.12 -1.64
C GLN A 76 4.55 6.69 -2.92
N HIS A 77 4.79 5.38 -3.06
CA HIS A 77 5.26 4.83 -4.33
C HIS A 77 4.18 5.06 -5.40
N VAL A 78 4.47 5.94 -6.34
CA VAL A 78 3.64 6.18 -7.52
C VAL A 78 3.88 5.02 -8.46
N ILE A 79 2.85 4.18 -8.64
CA ILE A 79 2.92 3.06 -9.58
C ILE A 79 2.58 3.63 -10.96
N HIS A 80 3.54 3.63 -11.87
CA HIS A 80 3.29 4.04 -13.25
C HIS A 80 2.86 2.85 -14.10
N LEU A 81 2.01 3.12 -15.11
CA LEU A 81 1.74 2.18 -16.20
C LEU A 81 2.75 2.45 -17.31
N LYS A 82 3.66 1.51 -17.55
CA LYS A 82 4.65 1.56 -18.62
C LYS A 82 4.16 0.71 -19.79
N GLU A 83 4.16 1.28 -20.98
CA GLU A 83 3.75 0.55 -22.18
C GLU A 83 4.99 0.05 -22.95
N VAL A 84 5.05 -1.23 -23.29
CA VAL A 84 6.11 -1.83 -24.12
C VAL A 84 5.47 -2.37 -25.40
N LYS A 85 5.96 -1.89 -26.54
CA LYS A 85 5.35 -2.16 -27.84
C LYS A 85 6.16 -3.18 -28.65
N TYR A 86 5.49 -4.22 -29.12
CA TYR A 86 6.02 -5.31 -29.93
C TYR A 86 5.47 -5.25 -31.37
N ARG A 87 6.14 -5.94 -32.29
CA ARG A 87 5.71 -6.06 -33.69
C ARG A 87 5.65 -7.54 -34.09
N PRO A 88 4.74 -7.93 -35.00
CA PRO A 88 4.76 -9.26 -35.60
C PRO A 88 5.99 -9.38 -36.51
N GLY A 89 6.86 -10.36 -36.24
CA GLY A 89 8.16 -10.51 -36.92
C GLY A 89 9.31 -9.75 -36.27
N ILE A 90 9.30 -9.59 -34.94
CA ILE A 90 10.42 -9.03 -34.17
C ILE A 90 11.66 -9.94 -34.25
N ASP A 91 12.84 -9.34 -34.37
CA ASP A 91 14.11 -10.05 -34.29
C ASP A 91 14.39 -10.54 -32.85
N ASP A 92 15.09 -11.67 -32.69
CA ASP A 92 15.36 -12.24 -31.37
C ASP A 92 16.15 -11.29 -30.45
N HIS A 93 17.03 -10.44 -31.00
CA HIS A 93 17.76 -9.45 -30.22
C HIS A 93 16.85 -8.32 -29.70
N ASP A 94 15.97 -7.78 -30.55
CA ASP A 94 15.00 -6.74 -30.16
C ASP A 94 13.97 -7.28 -29.17
N PHE A 95 13.58 -8.54 -29.33
CA PHE A 95 12.71 -9.25 -28.39
C PHE A 95 13.36 -9.32 -27.00
N ALA A 96 14.59 -9.84 -26.91
CA ALA A 96 15.29 -9.98 -25.65
C ALA A 96 15.50 -8.62 -24.95
N PHE A 97 15.81 -7.58 -25.72
CA PHE A 97 15.99 -6.21 -25.19
C PHE A 97 14.70 -5.65 -24.57
N LYS A 98 13.55 -5.82 -25.24
CA LYS A 98 12.24 -5.35 -24.75
C LYS A 98 11.75 -6.18 -23.58
N THR A 99 11.96 -7.49 -23.57
CA THR A 99 11.60 -8.34 -22.43
C THR A 99 12.45 -7.98 -21.20
N ARG A 100 13.73 -7.66 -21.37
CA ARG A 100 14.58 -7.17 -20.28
C ARG A 100 14.06 -5.85 -19.70
N HIS A 101 13.68 -4.89 -20.55
CA HIS A 101 13.08 -3.62 -20.10
C HIS A 101 11.75 -3.83 -19.38
N ALA A 102 10.89 -4.73 -19.89
CA ALA A 102 9.66 -5.09 -19.22
C ALA A 102 9.95 -5.68 -17.82
N ARG A 103 10.95 -6.56 -17.70
CA ARG A 103 11.40 -7.11 -16.43
C ARG A 103 11.92 -6.04 -15.46
N GLU A 104 12.72 -5.09 -15.94
CA GLU A 104 13.23 -3.96 -15.13
C GLU A 104 12.07 -3.10 -14.61
N PHE A 105 11.10 -2.73 -15.47
CA PHE A 105 9.93 -1.96 -15.04
C PHE A 105 9.09 -2.69 -13.98
N LEU A 106 8.97 -4.01 -14.10
CA LEU A 106 8.29 -4.84 -13.11
C LEU A 106 9.07 -4.87 -11.79
N GLN A 107 10.39 -5.04 -11.83
CA GLN A 107 11.25 -5.02 -10.62
C GLN A 107 11.19 -3.67 -9.88
N ASP A 108 11.08 -2.56 -10.62
CA ASP A 108 10.87 -1.22 -10.07
C ASP A 108 9.47 -1.02 -9.44
N GLY A 109 8.58 -2.01 -9.57
CA GLY A 109 7.23 -1.99 -9.03
C GLY A 109 6.21 -1.25 -9.89
N ASN A 110 6.54 -0.97 -11.17
CA ASN A 110 5.60 -0.44 -12.14
C ASN A 110 4.75 -1.55 -12.75
N LYS A 111 3.62 -1.16 -13.35
CA LYS A 111 2.80 -2.05 -14.16
C LYS A 111 3.25 -1.97 -15.61
N VAL A 112 3.24 -3.09 -16.32
CA VAL A 112 3.64 -3.13 -17.72
C VAL A 112 2.45 -3.54 -18.59
N LYS A 113 2.10 -2.66 -19.54
CA LYS A 113 1.17 -2.96 -20.61
C LYS A 113 1.96 -3.37 -21.84
N VAL A 114 1.84 -4.63 -22.23
CA VAL A 114 2.46 -5.16 -23.43
C VAL A 114 1.48 -5.00 -24.58
N THR A 115 1.85 -4.22 -25.60
CA THR A 115 0.99 -3.94 -26.74
C THR A 115 1.65 -4.46 -28.02
N MET A 116 0.95 -5.28 -28.80
CA MET A 116 1.35 -5.66 -30.15
C MET A 116 0.82 -4.64 -31.15
N MET A 117 1.72 -4.08 -31.97
CA MET A 117 1.38 -3.18 -33.06
C MET A 117 1.41 -3.93 -34.40
N TYR A 118 0.29 -3.97 -35.09
CA TYR A 118 0.20 -4.53 -36.44
C TYR A 118 0.36 -3.44 -37.49
N ARG A 119 1.02 -3.75 -38.62
CA ARG A 119 1.10 -2.85 -39.79
C ARG A 119 0.35 -3.45 -40.98
N GLY A 120 -0.61 -2.70 -41.53
CA GLY A 120 -1.28 -3.02 -42.79
C GLY A 120 -1.95 -4.40 -42.79
N ARG A 121 -1.54 -5.27 -43.73
CA ARG A 121 -2.09 -6.62 -43.94
C ARG A 121 -1.77 -7.63 -42.82
N GLN A 122 -0.93 -7.25 -41.85
CA GLN A 122 -0.52 -8.11 -40.74
C GLN A 122 -1.65 -8.40 -39.73
N MET A 123 -2.81 -7.72 -39.84
CA MET A 123 -4.00 -8.07 -39.06
C MET A 123 -4.57 -9.46 -39.42
N ALA A 124 -4.18 -10.05 -40.55
CA ALA A 124 -4.53 -11.43 -40.88
C ALA A 124 -3.74 -12.47 -40.05
N HIS A 125 -2.59 -12.08 -39.48
CA HIS A 125 -1.72 -12.94 -38.69
C HIS A 125 -1.80 -12.57 -37.20
N ILE A 126 -3.01 -12.62 -36.64
CA ILE A 126 -3.23 -12.44 -35.20
C ILE A 126 -2.51 -13.54 -34.41
N ASP A 127 -2.47 -14.76 -34.95
CA ASP A 127 -1.84 -15.93 -34.32
C ASP A 127 -0.35 -15.71 -34.02
N LEU A 128 0.41 -15.17 -34.98
CA LEU A 128 1.81 -14.78 -34.78
C LEU A 128 1.99 -13.73 -33.69
N GLY A 129 1.06 -12.77 -33.57
CA GLY A 129 1.08 -11.80 -32.49
C GLY A 129 0.81 -12.44 -31.12
N ARG A 130 -0.09 -13.42 -31.08
CA ARG A 130 -0.43 -14.17 -29.87
C ARG A 130 0.75 -15.01 -29.39
N GLU A 131 1.44 -15.71 -30.29
CA GLU A 131 2.63 -16.49 -29.98
C GLU A 131 3.73 -15.63 -29.34
N VAL A 132 3.99 -14.44 -29.87
CA VAL A 132 4.98 -13.51 -29.30
C VAL A 132 4.56 -13.06 -27.90
N LEU A 133 3.27 -12.75 -27.69
CA LEU A 133 2.77 -12.37 -26.36
C LEU A 133 2.85 -13.52 -25.36
N ASP A 134 2.58 -14.75 -25.79
CA ASP A 134 2.71 -15.94 -24.96
C ASP A 134 4.18 -16.22 -24.62
N ARG A 135 5.12 -16.01 -25.55
CA ARG A 135 6.56 -16.10 -25.31
C ARG A 135 7.02 -15.08 -24.25
N VAL A 136 6.58 -13.81 -24.36
CA VAL A 136 6.86 -12.78 -23.33
C VAL A 136 6.29 -13.18 -21.98
N ALA A 137 5.05 -13.68 -21.94
CA ALA A 137 4.39 -14.09 -20.72
C ALA A 137 5.10 -15.28 -20.03
N GLN A 138 5.68 -16.20 -20.80
CA GLN A 138 6.49 -17.30 -20.27
C GLN A 138 7.80 -16.81 -19.65
N GLU A 139 8.51 -15.88 -20.31
CA GLU A 139 9.77 -15.32 -19.81
C GLU A 139 9.59 -14.43 -18.57
N LEU A 140 8.43 -13.77 -18.43
CA LEU A 140 8.11 -12.90 -17.29
C LEU A 140 7.32 -13.61 -16.18
N LYS A 141 7.05 -14.92 -16.31
CA LYS A 141 6.24 -15.70 -15.34
C LYS A 141 6.86 -15.79 -13.94
N ASP A 142 8.17 -15.58 -13.85
CA ASP A 142 8.94 -15.56 -12.61
C ASP A 142 8.72 -14.28 -11.80
N VAL A 143 8.65 -13.13 -12.48
CA VAL A 143 8.54 -11.80 -11.88
C VAL A 143 7.11 -11.25 -11.85
N ALA A 144 6.25 -11.62 -12.79
CA ALA A 144 4.90 -11.07 -12.95
C ALA A 144 3.80 -12.13 -12.95
N LYS A 145 2.57 -11.66 -12.74
CA LYS A 145 1.35 -12.44 -12.92
C LYS A 145 0.51 -11.73 -13.98
N ILE A 146 -0.15 -12.50 -14.82
CA ILE A 146 -1.07 -11.95 -15.81
C ILE A 146 -2.36 -11.55 -15.08
N GLU A 147 -2.82 -10.30 -15.24
CA GLU A 147 -4.14 -9.87 -14.75
C GLU A 147 -5.18 -9.88 -15.86
N GLN A 148 -4.81 -9.48 -17.08
CA GLN A 148 -5.71 -9.45 -18.21
C GLN A 148 -5.15 -10.26 -19.38
N ASP A 149 -5.97 -11.20 -19.86
CA ASP A 149 -5.67 -11.94 -21.07
C ASP A 149 -5.61 -11.03 -22.30
N PRO A 150 -4.86 -11.42 -23.35
CA PRO A 150 -4.64 -10.56 -24.49
C PRO A 150 -5.99 -10.32 -25.17
N LYS A 151 -6.47 -9.08 -25.14
CA LYS A 151 -7.72 -8.70 -25.81
C LYS A 151 -7.40 -7.93 -27.08
N LEU A 152 -8.13 -8.28 -28.14
CA LEU A 152 -8.14 -7.55 -29.40
C LEU A 152 -8.94 -6.26 -29.18
N GLU A 153 -8.27 -5.17 -28.84
CA GLU A 153 -8.88 -3.83 -28.83
C GLU A 153 -8.55 -3.13 -30.16
N GLY A 154 -9.26 -3.51 -31.23
CA GLY A 154 -9.08 -2.92 -32.57
C GLY A 154 -7.74 -3.29 -33.22
N ARG A 155 -6.96 -2.29 -33.70
CA ARG A 155 -5.65 -2.51 -34.36
C ARG A 155 -4.51 -2.90 -33.40
N ASN A 156 -4.78 -2.97 -32.10
CA ASN A 156 -3.79 -3.28 -31.08
C ASN A 156 -4.28 -4.47 -30.25
N MET A 157 -3.42 -5.49 -30.13
CA MET A 157 -3.57 -6.52 -29.09
C MET A 157 -2.85 -6.01 -27.86
N SER A 158 -3.54 -5.81 -26.74
CA SER A 158 -2.89 -5.43 -25.49
C SER A 158 -3.10 -6.48 -24.41
N ARG A 159 -2.01 -6.83 -23.73
CA ARG A 159 -1.93 -7.72 -22.59
C ARG A 159 -1.40 -6.90 -21.42
N GLU A 160 -2.19 -6.79 -20.36
CA GLU A 160 -1.78 -6.10 -19.13
C GLU A 160 -1.24 -7.13 -18.14
N ASP A 161 0.09 -7.15 -18.01
CA ASP A 161 0.81 -7.96 -17.04
C ASP A 161 1.05 -7.13 -15.79
N HIS A 162 0.54 -7.63 -14.68
CA HIS A 162 0.37 -6.85 -13.47
C HIS A 162 0.94 -7.68 -12.31
N MET A 163 1.99 -7.16 -11.68
CA MET A 163 2.61 -7.89 -10.59
C MET A 163 1.64 -8.12 -9.42
N PRO A 164 1.53 -9.37 -8.91
CA PRO A 164 0.87 -9.57 -7.65
C PRO A 164 1.77 -8.95 -6.60
N LYS A 165 1.25 -7.95 -5.90
CA LYS A 165 1.93 -7.23 -4.82
C LYS A 165 2.47 -8.24 -3.79
N GLN A 166 3.72 -8.67 -3.93
CA GLN A 166 4.41 -9.48 -2.92
C GLN A 166 4.75 -8.55 -1.76
N LYS A 167 3.74 -8.30 -0.92
CA LYS A 167 3.93 -7.52 0.30
C LYS A 167 4.72 -8.36 1.28
N SER A 168 5.91 -7.90 1.63
CA SER A 168 6.61 -8.36 2.83
C SER A 168 5.65 -8.23 4.02
N LYS A 169 5.28 -9.36 4.62
CA LYS A 169 4.39 -9.33 5.78
C LYS A 169 5.25 -9.06 7.00
N ARG A 170 5.43 -7.79 7.37
CA ARG A 170 6.12 -7.40 8.61
C ARG A 170 5.57 -8.12 9.86
N ALA A 171 4.27 -8.45 9.85
CA ALA A 171 3.63 -9.26 10.87
C ALA A 171 4.10 -10.74 10.90
N LEU A 172 4.54 -11.29 9.77
CA LEU A 172 5.05 -12.65 9.66
C LEU A 172 6.41 -12.80 10.33
N ARG A 173 7.30 -11.81 10.21
CA ARG A 173 8.59 -11.75 10.93
C ARG A 173 8.43 -11.87 12.45
N LYS A 174 7.31 -11.39 13.01
CA LYS A 174 7.01 -11.52 14.44
C LYS A 174 6.55 -12.94 14.84
N ARG A 175 6.02 -13.72 13.89
CA ARG A 175 5.38 -15.03 14.15
C ARG A 175 6.25 -16.23 13.77
N VAL A 176 7.20 -16.06 12.87
CA VAL A 176 8.07 -17.12 12.34
C VAL A 176 9.53 -16.69 12.41
N ARG A 177 10.42 -17.58 12.88
CA ARG A 177 11.87 -17.36 12.98
C ARG A 177 12.64 -18.41 12.18
N LEU A 178 13.75 -18.01 11.55
CA LEU A 178 14.69 -18.90 10.88
C LEU A 178 15.64 -19.53 11.90
N THR A 179 15.90 -20.83 11.81
CA THR A 179 16.93 -21.53 12.61
C THR A 179 18.26 -21.54 11.86
N GLY A 180 19.39 -21.75 12.56
CA GLY A 180 20.71 -21.85 11.92
C GLY A 180 20.81 -22.94 10.85
N THR A 181 19.95 -23.97 10.93
CA THR A 181 19.82 -25.04 9.94
C THR A 181 18.93 -24.68 8.73
N GLY A 182 18.52 -23.40 8.59
CA GLY A 182 17.72 -22.91 7.47
C GLY A 182 16.24 -23.31 7.48
N ARG A 183 15.74 -23.93 8.56
CA ARG A 183 14.32 -24.31 8.72
C ARG A 183 13.51 -23.22 9.43
N LEU A 184 12.22 -23.13 9.14
CA LEU A 184 11.33 -22.14 9.77
C LEU A 184 10.68 -22.71 11.04
N ARG A 185 10.71 -21.94 12.13
CA ARG A 185 10.10 -22.25 13.42
C ARG A 185 8.96 -21.29 13.73
N ARG A 186 7.81 -21.82 14.17
CA ARG A 186 6.61 -21.07 14.56
C ARG A 186 6.05 -21.49 15.92
N HIS A 187 5.24 -20.65 16.54
CA HIS A 187 4.40 -21.08 17.67
C HIS A 187 3.14 -21.80 17.16
N ARG A 188 2.70 -22.83 17.90
CA ARG A 188 1.44 -23.53 17.59
C ARG A 188 0.23 -22.62 17.81
N ALA A 189 -0.69 -22.63 16.85
CA ALA A 189 -1.98 -21.93 16.93
C ALA A 189 -2.98 -22.68 17.86
N TYR A 190 -4.13 -22.07 18.15
CA TYR A 190 -5.23 -22.65 18.93
C TYR A 190 -4.88 -23.04 20.38
N LYS A 191 -4.20 -22.14 21.10
CA LYS A 191 -3.92 -22.27 22.54
C LYS A 191 -4.99 -21.67 23.45
N SER A 192 -5.95 -20.95 22.87
CA SER A 192 -6.80 -19.99 23.58
C SER A 192 -8.16 -20.54 24.05
N HIS A 193 -8.63 -21.68 23.53
CA HIS A 193 -9.93 -22.23 23.93
C HIS A 193 -9.76 -23.39 24.92
N LEU A 194 -10.26 -23.18 26.14
CA LEU A 194 -10.46 -24.13 27.24
C LEU A 194 -9.83 -25.51 27.04
N LEU A 195 -8.52 -25.62 27.29
CA LEU A 195 -7.79 -26.88 27.17
C LEU A 195 -8.09 -27.85 28.34
N THR A 196 -9.16 -27.62 29.12
CA THR A 196 -9.50 -28.33 30.37
C THR A 196 -9.47 -29.85 30.20
N ARG A 197 -10.05 -30.40 29.12
CA ARG A 197 -10.08 -31.84 28.81
C ARG A 197 -8.75 -32.46 28.32
N LYS A 198 -7.66 -31.68 28.17
CA LYS A 198 -6.37 -32.21 27.68
C LYS A 198 -5.41 -32.51 28.83
N HIS A 199 -4.79 -33.69 28.78
CA HIS A 199 -3.75 -34.11 29.72
C HIS A 199 -2.61 -33.08 29.87
N PRO A 200 -2.08 -32.83 31.09
CA PRO A 200 -1.04 -31.83 31.35
C PRO A 200 0.21 -31.94 30.45
N LYS A 201 0.69 -33.17 30.18
CA LYS A 201 1.81 -33.41 29.26
C LYS A 201 1.53 -32.87 27.84
N ARG A 202 0.28 -33.02 27.36
CA ARG A 202 -0.16 -32.53 26.03
C ARG A 202 -0.22 -31.00 26.02
N LYS A 203 -0.67 -30.37 27.11
CA LYS A 203 -0.65 -28.90 27.30
C LYS A 203 0.77 -28.35 27.26
N ARG A 204 1.73 -28.97 27.97
CA ARG A 204 3.15 -28.58 27.99
C ARG A 204 3.78 -28.66 26.60
N ARG A 205 3.49 -29.71 25.83
CA ARG A 205 3.97 -29.87 24.44
C ARG A 205 3.43 -28.78 23.52
N LEU A 206 2.16 -28.38 23.68
CA LEU A 206 1.56 -27.32 22.87
C LEU A 206 2.21 -25.95 23.11
N ARG A 207 2.73 -25.68 24.32
CA ARG A 207 3.43 -24.42 24.64
C ARG A 207 4.71 -24.23 23.83
N LYS A 208 5.44 -25.32 23.54
CA LYS A 208 6.69 -25.29 22.78
C LYS A 208 6.47 -24.87 21.32
N ALA A 209 7.43 -24.13 20.78
CA ALA A 209 7.45 -23.80 19.36
C ALA A 209 7.83 -25.04 18.55
N THR A 210 7.34 -25.11 17.31
CA THR A 210 7.55 -26.25 16.41
C THR A 210 7.95 -25.80 15.03
N LEU A 211 8.55 -26.71 14.27
CA LEU A 211 8.87 -26.47 12.88
C LEU A 211 7.59 -26.25 12.05
N VAL A 212 7.72 -25.42 11.03
CA VAL A 212 6.72 -25.22 9.99
C VAL A 212 6.62 -26.50 9.14
N SER A 213 5.44 -26.80 8.62
CA SER A 213 5.24 -27.93 7.71
C SER A 213 6.00 -27.69 6.40
N HIS A 214 6.52 -28.76 5.79
CA HIS A 214 7.26 -28.67 4.53
C HIS A 214 6.47 -27.97 3.40
N ALA A 215 5.16 -28.19 3.34
CA ALA A 215 4.27 -27.57 2.36
C ALA A 215 4.20 -26.03 2.50
N ASP A 216 4.21 -25.53 3.73
CA ASP A 216 4.11 -24.09 4.02
C ASP A 216 5.48 -23.38 3.96
N GLU A 217 6.58 -24.14 4.06
CA GLU A 217 7.92 -23.60 4.24
C GLU A 217 8.37 -22.76 3.04
N ARG A 218 8.14 -23.24 1.81
CA ARG A 218 8.49 -22.51 0.57
C ARG A 218 7.75 -21.18 0.47
N ARG A 219 6.43 -21.19 0.75
CA ARG A 219 5.58 -20.00 0.72
C ARG A 219 6.01 -18.97 1.77
N LEU A 220 6.32 -19.42 2.97
CA LEU A 220 6.70 -18.54 4.09
C LEU A 220 8.10 -17.97 3.92
N LYS A 221 9.06 -18.72 3.35
CA LYS A 221 10.39 -18.20 2.99
C LYS A 221 10.28 -17.07 1.97
N ARG A 222 9.48 -17.26 0.91
CA ARG A 222 9.22 -16.23 -0.10
C ARG A 222 8.65 -14.94 0.50
N LEU A 223 7.69 -15.04 1.41
CA LEU A 223 7.08 -13.88 2.09
C LEU A 223 7.94 -13.20 3.17
N LEU A 224 9.04 -13.84 3.60
CA LEU A 224 10.00 -13.30 4.58
C LEU A 224 11.21 -12.63 3.91
N MET A 225 11.55 -13.05 2.69
CA MET A 225 12.68 -12.56 1.89
C MET A 225 12.29 -11.43 0.92
N ALA A 226 11.03 -11.37 0.48
CA ALA A 226 10.43 -10.17 -0.12
C ALA A 226 10.19 -9.09 0.95
#